data_AF-A0A7W1F4Z0-F1
#
_entry.id   AF-A0A7W1F4Z0-F1
#
_cell.length_a   1.000
_cell.length_b   1.000
_cell.length_c   1.000
_cell.angle_alpha   90.00
_cell.angle_beta   90.00
_cell.angle_gamma   90.00
#
_symmetry.space_group_name_H-M   'P 1'
#
loop_
_entity.id
_entity.type
_entity.pdbx_description
1 polymer ?
#
loop_
_entity_poly.entity_id
_entity_poly.type
_entity_poly.pdbx_seq_one_letter_code
_entity_poly.pdbx_strand_id
1 'polypeptide(L)'
;AEPGQMYNPISLAGVAGGAVFACDAMGVVWAWDQAGLFLGRLYNGPDDRKQDSETLYIEMMRSNVYTGADGKIYAAANDTGVSVHEVVMPVRAPITGATVAIDAAAVARVKPWDPDGVIPTERPTARFHKVVDPVKIDGDIDGREGWYGSNDKGIKADRPMIVLLDGERLATVHGMYDAERLYLGYEVRAVNGPVNAGSELPLSPFVSGAYVDASFAPDWKQPQRRDPLSGDVRVLAAQVRQGDGTALFHRAFWQLKAGGRNPQTITSPAASVRMADIDEIPGLQQAWRVTGAENDSKRVNYVVELAIPLKALGITPGTPFGFDCSVAVANPSGDLRERAAHWAGLSEAQVVDRPGSVRLLPENWGTAILVP
;
A
#
# COMPACT_ATOMS: atom_id res chain seq x y z
N ALA A 1 -10.74 11.71 1.30
CA ALA A 1 -12.18 11.84 1.56
C ALA A 1 -12.68 13.16 1.00
N GLU A 2 -13.75 13.15 0.21
CA GLU A 2 -14.49 14.38 -0.17
C GLU A 2 -15.21 14.96 1.08
N PRO A 3 -15.67 16.23 1.02
CA PRO A 3 -16.45 16.81 2.12
C PRO A 3 -17.65 15.93 2.53
N GLY A 4 -17.64 15.45 3.78
CA GLY A 4 -18.70 14.65 4.38
C GLY A 4 -18.48 13.14 4.37
N GLN A 5 -17.36 12.68 3.80
CA GLN A 5 -17.00 11.26 3.78
C GLN A 5 -16.06 10.92 4.94
N MET A 6 -16.43 9.96 5.78
CA MET A 6 -15.53 9.40 6.80
C MET A 6 -14.79 8.20 6.24
N TYR A 7 -13.50 8.06 6.57
CA TYR A 7 -12.72 6.87 6.21
C TYR A 7 -13.25 5.61 6.93
N ASN A 8 -13.41 5.69 8.25
CA ASN A 8 -13.92 4.59 9.07
C ASN A 8 -14.47 5.15 10.39
N PRO A 9 -15.79 5.38 10.54
CA PRO A 9 -16.37 5.90 11.78
C PRO A 9 -16.20 4.91 12.93
N ILE A 10 -15.45 5.29 13.97
CA ILE A 10 -15.16 4.39 15.09
C ILE A 10 -15.94 4.74 16.36
N SER A 11 -16.35 6.00 16.53
CA SER A 11 -17.08 6.43 17.72
C SER A 11 -17.81 7.76 17.53
N LEU A 12 -18.85 7.95 18.34
CA LEU A 12 -19.45 9.25 18.54
C LEU A 12 -18.52 10.09 19.44
N ALA A 13 -18.05 11.22 18.94
CA ALA A 13 -17.21 12.16 19.69
C ALA A 13 -18.07 13.06 20.60
N GLY A 14 -19.32 13.36 20.21
CA GLY A 14 -20.25 14.07 21.07
C GLY A 14 -21.42 14.72 20.33
N VAL A 15 -22.29 15.39 21.09
CA VAL A 15 -23.41 16.19 20.56
C VAL A 15 -23.36 17.55 21.23
N ALA A 16 -23.19 18.61 20.43
CA ALA A 16 -23.08 19.99 20.91
C ALA A 16 -23.50 20.98 19.82
N GLY A 17 -24.00 22.16 20.18
CA GLY A 17 -24.32 23.22 19.20
C GLY A 17 -25.35 22.84 18.13
N GLY A 18 -26.21 21.86 18.40
CA GLY A 18 -27.15 21.32 17.40
C GLY A 18 -26.49 20.47 16.30
N ALA A 19 -25.29 19.95 16.58
CA ALA A 19 -24.53 19.06 15.71
C ALA A 19 -24.12 17.77 16.41
N VAL A 20 -23.95 16.73 15.61
CA VAL A 20 -23.40 15.42 15.96
C VAL A 20 -21.96 15.38 15.45
N PHE A 21 -21.04 15.01 16.35
CA PHE A 21 -19.62 14.87 16.03
C PHE A 21 -19.24 13.40 16.07
N ALA A 22 -18.64 12.89 15.00
CA ALA A 22 -18.15 11.52 14.93
C ALA A 22 -16.66 11.49 14.62
N CYS A 23 -15.94 10.61 15.30
CA CYS A 23 -14.52 10.38 15.10
C CYS A 23 -14.34 9.24 14.10
N ASP A 24 -13.46 9.43 13.12
CA ASP A 24 -12.98 8.33 12.30
C ASP A 24 -11.71 7.66 12.87
N ALA A 25 -11.30 6.53 12.27
CA ALA A 25 -10.12 5.77 12.68
C ALA A 25 -8.80 6.56 12.55
N MET A 26 -8.77 7.63 11.76
CA MET A 26 -7.63 8.54 11.63
C MET A 26 -7.65 9.62 12.71
N GLY A 27 -8.67 9.63 13.58
CA GLY A 27 -8.86 10.63 14.63
C GLY A 27 -9.56 11.91 14.18
N VAL A 28 -9.85 12.05 12.90
CA VAL A 28 -10.52 13.25 12.37
C VAL A 28 -11.94 13.29 12.92
N VAL A 29 -12.31 14.43 13.50
CA VAL A 29 -13.66 14.66 14.02
C VAL A 29 -14.48 15.38 12.96
N TRP A 30 -15.52 14.72 12.50
CA TRP A 30 -16.45 15.19 11.49
C TRP A 30 -17.74 15.66 12.15
N ALA A 31 -18.37 16.71 11.61
CA ALA A 31 -19.56 17.32 12.16
C ALA A 31 -20.73 17.30 11.15
N TRP A 32 -21.91 16.89 11.63
CA TRP A 32 -23.17 17.00 10.90
C TRP A 32 -24.20 17.69 11.77
N ASP A 33 -25.16 18.38 11.17
CA ASP A 33 -26.32 18.82 11.93
C ASP A 33 -27.36 17.70 12.15
N GLN A 34 -28.39 18.02 12.91
CA GLN A 34 -29.50 17.10 13.20
C GLN A 34 -30.28 16.65 11.96
N ALA A 35 -30.18 17.36 10.84
CA ALA A 35 -30.80 16.99 9.57
C ALA A 35 -29.86 16.16 8.67
N GLY A 36 -28.65 15.87 9.13
CA GLY A 36 -27.63 15.12 8.38
C GLY A 36 -26.84 15.98 7.40
N LEU A 37 -26.95 17.31 7.44
CA LEU A 37 -26.11 18.19 6.63
C LEU A 37 -24.68 18.15 7.17
N PHE A 38 -23.72 17.84 6.29
CA PHE A 38 -22.31 17.91 6.64
C PHE A 38 -21.88 19.36 6.88
N LEU A 39 -21.28 19.62 8.05
CA LEU A 39 -20.87 20.96 8.48
C LEU A 39 -19.37 21.21 8.32
N GLY A 40 -18.56 20.14 8.27
CA GLY A 40 -17.10 20.23 8.20
C GLY A 40 -16.41 19.21 9.08
N ARG A 41 -15.08 19.34 9.17
CA ARG A 41 -14.23 18.58 10.11
C ARG A 41 -13.43 19.54 10.97
N LEU A 42 -13.05 19.11 12.17
CA LEU A 42 -12.38 19.95 13.17
C LEU A 42 -10.86 20.00 13.04
N TYR A 43 -10.26 18.96 12.45
CA TYR A 43 -8.80 18.80 12.40
C TYR A 43 -8.30 18.55 10.99
N ASN A 44 -7.06 18.96 10.73
CA ASN A 44 -6.34 18.60 9.52
C ASN A 44 -5.91 17.13 9.62
N GLY A 45 -6.26 16.35 8.61
CA GLY A 45 -5.76 15.00 8.44
C GLY A 45 -4.30 15.01 7.98
N PRO A 46 -3.61 13.87 8.10
CA PRO A 46 -2.21 13.75 7.68
C PRO A 46 -1.97 14.10 6.20
N ASP A 47 -2.99 14.00 5.35
CA ASP A 47 -2.90 14.28 3.91
C ASP A 47 -3.06 15.76 3.54
N ASP A 48 -3.48 16.63 4.46
CA ASP A 48 -3.85 18.01 4.14
C ASP A 48 -2.65 18.93 3.85
N ARG A 49 -1.42 18.40 3.88
CA ARG A 49 -0.15 19.12 3.69
C ARG A 49 -0.01 20.37 4.55
N LYS A 50 -0.79 20.47 5.63
CA LYS A 50 -0.81 21.55 6.61
C LYS A 50 -0.45 20.94 7.95
N GLN A 51 0.68 21.36 8.52
CA GLN A 51 1.13 20.98 9.85
C GLN A 51 1.05 22.20 10.76
N ASP A 52 0.02 22.26 11.58
CA ASP A 52 -0.22 23.30 12.57
C ASP A 52 -0.84 22.70 13.84
N SER A 53 -1.31 23.56 14.75
CA SER A 53 -1.95 23.15 16.00
C SER A 53 -3.28 22.40 15.81
N GLU A 54 -3.81 22.34 14.59
CA GLU A 54 -5.05 21.64 14.24
C GLU A 54 -4.75 20.34 13.49
N THR A 55 -3.48 20.00 13.28
CA THR A 55 -3.05 18.77 12.58
C THR A 55 -2.93 17.61 13.53
N LEU A 56 -3.54 16.48 13.17
CA LEU A 56 -3.42 15.23 13.91
C LEU A 56 -2.23 14.41 13.39
N TYR A 57 -1.41 13.92 14.32
CA TYR A 57 -0.12 13.30 13.99
C TYR A 57 -0.15 11.76 13.89
N ILE A 58 -1.14 11.05 14.45
CA ILE A 58 -1.30 9.58 14.35
C ILE A 58 -2.68 9.15 14.88
N GLU A 59 -3.12 7.92 14.51
CA GLU A 59 -4.33 7.21 14.99
C GLU A 59 -4.77 7.64 16.41
N MET A 60 -5.76 8.52 16.48
CA MET A 60 -6.29 8.93 17.77
C MET A 60 -7.07 7.79 18.41
N MET A 61 -6.81 7.56 19.69
CA MET A 61 -7.57 6.55 20.42
C MET A 61 -8.98 7.03 20.78
N ARG A 62 -9.21 8.34 21.01
CA ARG A 62 -10.53 9.00 21.16
C ARG A 62 -10.46 10.53 21.03
N SER A 63 -11.51 11.11 20.47
CA SER A 63 -11.82 12.55 20.54
C SER A 63 -13.16 12.75 21.23
N ASN A 64 -13.29 13.80 22.06
CA ASN A 64 -14.56 14.16 22.67
C ASN A 64 -14.94 15.60 22.34
N VAL A 65 -16.21 15.84 22.02
CA VAL A 65 -16.78 17.17 21.80
C VAL A 65 -17.88 17.40 22.82
N TYR A 66 -17.81 18.52 23.55
CA TYR A 66 -18.76 18.84 24.62
C TYR A 66 -19.02 20.33 24.72
N THR A 67 -20.14 20.69 25.36
CA THR A 67 -20.44 22.09 25.72
C THR A 67 -19.87 22.37 27.09
N GLY A 68 -19.02 23.39 27.20
CA GLY A 68 -18.44 23.85 28.45
C GLY A 68 -19.44 24.60 29.33
N ALA A 69 -19.05 24.87 30.58
CA ALA A 69 -19.88 25.61 31.53
C ALA A 69 -20.11 27.08 31.11
N ASP A 70 -19.26 27.61 30.24
CA ASP A 70 -19.38 28.93 29.61
C ASP A 70 -20.31 28.93 28.37
N GLY A 71 -20.91 27.79 28.04
CA GLY A 71 -21.78 27.63 26.87
C GLY A 71 -21.04 27.49 25.54
N LYS A 72 -19.71 27.51 25.54
CA LYS A 72 -18.90 27.29 24.33
C LYS A 72 -18.74 25.80 24.04
N ILE A 73 -18.39 25.47 22.81
CA ILE A 73 -18.15 24.09 22.39
C ILE A 73 -16.64 23.86 22.40
N TYR A 74 -16.21 22.73 22.96
CA TYR A 74 -14.82 22.34 23.02
C TYR A 74 -14.63 20.96 22.42
N ALA A 75 -13.56 20.79 21.66
CA ALA A 75 -13.07 19.51 21.18
C ALA A 75 -11.75 19.19 21.90
N ALA A 76 -11.74 18.06 22.61
CA ALA A 76 -10.56 17.51 23.25
C ALA A 76 -10.07 16.31 22.45
N ALA A 77 -8.86 16.42 21.92
CA ALA A 77 -8.20 15.41 21.12
C ALA A 77 -6.99 14.85 21.86
N ASN A 78 -6.86 13.53 21.91
CA ASN A 78 -5.67 12.85 22.43
C ASN A 78 -4.82 12.33 21.27
N ASP A 79 -3.74 13.03 20.96
CA ASP A 79 -2.74 12.71 19.93
C ASP A 79 -1.37 12.41 20.57
N THR A 80 -0.29 13.11 20.20
CA THR A 80 0.98 13.14 20.95
C THR A 80 0.87 13.83 22.32
N GLY A 81 -0.28 14.44 22.62
CA GLY A 81 -0.68 14.96 23.93
C GLY A 81 -2.21 15.14 23.99
N VAL A 82 -2.69 15.99 24.91
CA VAL A 82 -4.10 16.41 24.91
C VAL A 82 -4.19 17.85 24.41
N SER A 83 -4.81 18.04 23.25
CA SER A 83 -5.14 19.36 22.73
C SER A 83 -6.63 19.66 22.95
N VAL A 84 -6.93 20.89 23.36
CA VAL A 84 -8.30 21.36 23.59
C VAL A 84 -8.52 22.61 22.75
N HIS A 85 -9.48 22.54 21.84
CA HIS A 85 -9.81 23.61 20.91
C HIS A 85 -11.25 24.07 21.13
N GLU A 86 -11.48 25.38 21.10
CA GLU A 86 -12.83 25.93 20.99
C GLU A 86 -13.35 25.68 19.57
N VAL A 87 -14.55 25.12 19.45
CA VAL A 87 -15.20 24.83 18.17
C VAL A 87 -16.16 25.96 17.83
N VAL A 88 -15.91 26.62 16.71
CA VAL A 88 -16.80 27.65 16.16
C VAL A 88 -17.69 27.03 15.10
N MET A 89 -19.00 26.99 15.39
CA MET A 89 -19.98 26.47 14.43
C MET A 89 -20.21 27.47 13.28
N PRO A 90 -20.35 27.00 12.03
CA PRO A 90 -20.67 27.88 10.92
C PRO A 90 -22.08 28.49 11.11
N VAL A 91 -22.24 29.74 10.69
CA VAL A 91 -23.56 30.36 10.57
C VAL A 91 -24.28 29.70 9.39
N ARG A 92 -25.43 29.09 9.69
CA ARG A 92 -26.28 28.45 8.68
C ARG A 92 -27.42 29.38 8.33
N ALA A 93 -27.58 29.67 7.05
CA ALA A 93 -28.79 30.28 6.51
C ALA A 93 -29.48 29.22 5.64
N PRO A 94 -30.73 28.83 5.95
CA PRO A 94 -31.52 28.05 5.02
C PRO A 94 -31.57 28.82 3.71
N ILE A 95 -31.12 28.22 2.61
CA ILE A 95 -31.43 28.77 1.29
C ILE A 95 -32.93 28.53 1.13
N THR A 96 -33.72 29.60 1.13
CA THR A 96 -35.13 29.56 0.73
C THR A 96 -35.19 29.33 -0.79
N GLY A 97 -34.82 28.13 -1.20
CA GLY A 97 -34.82 27.66 -2.59
C GLY A 97 -35.84 26.55 -2.76
N ALA A 98 -36.46 26.52 -3.94
CA ALA A 98 -37.52 25.60 -4.32
C ALA A 98 -37.22 24.12 -4.00
N THR A 99 -38.28 23.33 -3.82
CA THR A 99 -38.22 21.88 -3.63
C THR A 99 -37.28 21.22 -4.63
N VAL A 100 -36.20 20.60 -4.14
CA VAL A 100 -35.34 19.75 -4.96
C VAL A 100 -36.07 18.42 -5.14
N ALA A 101 -36.64 18.22 -6.33
CA ALA A 101 -37.26 16.94 -6.69
C ALA A 101 -36.16 15.95 -7.08
N ILE A 102 -35.96 14.92 -6.26
CA ILE A 102 -35.15 13.75 -6.63
C ILE A 102 -36.09 12.76 -7.30
N ASP A 103 -36.00 12.64 -8.63
CA ASP A 103 -36.82 11.69 -9.38
C ASP A 103 -36.28 10.25 -9.30
N ALA A 104 -37.11 9.28 -9.71
CA ALA A 104 -36.73 7.88 -9.71
C ALA A 104 -35.48 7.60 -10.59
N ALA A 105 -35.24 8.43 -11.61
CA ALA A 105 -34.05 8.32 -12.45
C ALA A 105 -32.79 8.76 -11.70
N ALA A 106 -32.87 9.78 -10.85
CA ALA A 106 -31.80 10.21 -9.96
C ALA A 106 -31.50 9.15 -8.89
N VAL A 107 -32.55 8.57 -8.29
CA VAL A 107 -32.39 7.45 -7.34
C VAL A 107 -31.75 6.24 -8.01
N ALA A 108 -32.14 5.90 -9.23
CA ALA A 108 -31.55 4.78 -9.98
C ALA A 108 -30.08 5.02 -10.39
N ARG A 109 -29.63 6.28 -10.42
CA ARG A 109 -28.21 6.64 -10.64
C ARG A 109 -27.37 6.55 -9.36
N VAL A 110 -28.00 6.44 -8.18
CA VAL A 110 -27.28 6.24 -6.92
C VAL A 110 -26.71 4.83 -6.89
N LYS A 111 -25.39 4.71 -6.74
CA LYS A 111 -24.72 3.46 -6.45
C LYS A 111 -24.24 3.49 -4.99
N PRO A 112 -24.16 2.35 -4.29
CA PRO A 112 -23.41 2.27 -3.04
C PRO A 112 -22.04 2.89 -3.27
N TRP A 113 -21.70 3.88 -2.45
CA TRP A 113 -20.42 4.55 -2.55
C TRP A 113 -19.33 3.57 -2.14
N ASP A 114 -18.39 3.35 -3.06
CA ASP A 114 -17.15 2.61 -2.86
C ASP A 114 -16.04 3.67 -2.98
N PRO A 115 -15.34 4.04 -1.88
CA PRO A 115 -14.23 5.00 -1.95
C PRO A 115 -13.12 4.54 -2.89
N ASP A 116 -13.07 3.24 -3.19
CA ASP A 116 -12.14 2.60 -4.13
C ASP A 116 -12.83 2.31 -5.49
N GLY A 117 -14.06 2.82 -5.67
CA GLY A 117 -15.09 2.42 -6.65
C GLY A 117 -14.80 2.70 -8.13
N VAL A 118 -13.56 3.04 -8.45
CA VAL A 118 -13.02 2.82 -9.79
C VAL A 118 -11.81 1.91 -9.62
N ILE A 119 -12.07 0.60 -9.51
CA ILE A 119 -11.06 -0.40 -9.89
C ILE A 119 -10.54 0.08 -11.24
N PRO A 120 -9.22 0.30 -11.43
CA PRO A 120 -8.68 0.67 -12.72
C PRO A 120 -9.29 -0.25 -13.76
N THR A 121 -10.18 0.28 -14.62
CA THR A 121 -10.96 -0.57 -15.54
C THR A 121 -10.03 -1.27 -16.52
N GLU A 122 -8.84 -0.70 -16.70
CA GLU A 122 -7.71 -1.31 -17.38
C GLU A 122 -6.67 -1.75 -16.33
N ARG A 123 -6.62 -3.05 -16.07
CA ARG A 123 -5.53 -3.66 -15.32
C ARG A 123 -4.32 -3.79 -16.24
N PRO A 124 -3.13 -3.33 -15.83
CA PRO A 124 -1.96 -3.42 -16.67
C PRO A 124 -1.58 -4.89 -16.87
N THR A 125 -1.00 -5.18 -18.04
CA THR A 125 -0.49 -6.52 -18.36
C THR A 125 1.02 -6.44 -18.52
N ALA A 126 1.74 -7.28 -17.78
CA ALA A 126 3.16 -7.50 -17.94
C ALA A 126 3.41 -8.79 -18.74
N ARG A 127 4.50 -8.80 -19.49
CA ARG A 127 4.93 -9.94 -20.31
C ARG A 127 6.40 -10.16 -20.02
N PHE A 128 6.72 -11.35 -19.55
CA PHE A 128 8.08 -11.72 -19.17
C PHE A 128 8.61 -12.70 -20.21
N HIS A 129 9.70 -12.34 -20.86
CA HIS A 129 10.29 -13.16 -21.91
C HIS A 129 11.30 -14.14 -21.34
N LYS A 130 11.48 -15.26 -22.04
CA LYS A 130 12.47 -16.26 -21.67
C LYS A 130 13.87 -15.70 -21.89
N VAL A 131 14.73 -15.81 -20.88
CA VAL A 131 16.16 -15.47 -21.01
C VAL A 131 16.87 -16.52 -21.85
N VAL A 132 17.88 -16.08 -22.58
CA VAL A 132 18.73 -16.96 -23.41
C VAL A 132 20.06 -17.26 -22.72
N ASP A 133 20.53 -16.35 -21.85
CA ASP A 133 21.74 -16.52 -21.07
C ASP A 133 21.42 -16.79 -19.59
N PRO A 134 22.33 -17.43 -18.85
CA PRO A 134 22.23 -17.51 -17.41
C PRO A 134 22.18 -16.11 -16.80
N VAL A 135 21.15 -15.87 -15.97
CA VAL A 135 21.01 -14.61 -15.25
C VAL A 135 21.88 -14.65 -14.00
N LYS A 136 22.72 -13.63 -13.84
CA LYS A 136 23.48 -13.41 -12.61
C LYS A 136 22.66 -12.53 -11.66
N ILE A 137 22.68 -12.86 -10.38
CA ILE A 137 22.01 -12.08 -9.32
C ILE A 137 23.10 -11.42 -8.48
N ASP A 138 23.48 -10.20 -8.82
CA ASP A 138 24.61 -9.46 -8.23
C ASP A 138 24.34 -7.97 -7.95
N GLY A 139 23.10 -7.52 -8.17
CA GLY A 139 22.64 -6.16 -7.98
C GLY A 139 22.96 -5.25 -9.17
N ASP A 140 23.21 -5.81 -10.36
CA ASP A 140 23.47 -5.05 -11.58
C ASP A 140 22.54 -5.46 -12.72
N ILE A 141 21.82 -4.48 -13.27
CA ILE A 141 20.95 -4.66 -14.44
C ILE A 141 21.69 -4.05 -15.63
N ASP A 142 22.83 -4.64 -16.01
CA ASP A 142 23.73 -4.11 -17.06
C ASP A 142 23.28 -4.47 -18.49
N GLY A 143 22.25 -5.30 -18.59
CA GLY A 143 21.58 -5.68 -19.84
C GLY A 143 22.17 -6.89 -20.54
N ARG A 144 23.31 -7.44 -20.10
CA ARG A 144 23.94 -8.62 -20.73
C ARG A 144 23.05 -9.85 -20.62
N GLU A 145 22.30 -9.97 -19.55
CA GLU A 145 21.36 -11.06 -19.26
C GLU A 145 20.03 -10.90 -20.02
N GLY A 146 19.84 -9.77 -20.73
CA GLY A 146 18.64 -9.50 -21.51
C GLY A 146 17.56 -8.70 -20.78
N TRP A 147 17.89 -8.04 -19.66
CA TRP A 147 16.97 -7.17 -18.91
C TRP A 147 16.27 -6.11 -19.78
N TYR A 148 16.96 -5.58 -20.79
CA TYR A 148 16.43 -4.60 -21.75
C TYR A 148 16.18 -5.20 -23.15
N GLY A 149 16.14 -6.53 -23.24
CA GLY A 149 16.07 -7.26 -24.50
C GLY A 149 17.44 -7.43 -25.14
N SER A 150 17.47 -8.16 -26.25
CA SER A 150 18.68 -8.44 -27.01
C SER A 150 18.37 -8.45 -28.50
N ASN A 151 18.86 -7.44 -29.23
CA ASN A 151 18.73 -7.37 -30.69
C ASN A 151 19.43 -8.56 -31.36
N ASP A 152 20.60 -8.93 -30.87
CA ASP A 152 21.42 -10.03 -31.42
C ASP A 152 20.74 -11.40 -31.27
N LYS A 153 19.86 -11.54 -30.27
CA LYS A 153 19.14 -12.79 -29.98
C LYS A 153 17.66 -12.72 -30.33
N GLY A 154 17.22 -11.64 -30.98
CA GLY A 154 15.82 -11.44 -31.37
C GLY A 154 14.84 -11.30 -30.20
N ILE A 155 15.33 -11.00 -29.00
CA ILE A 155 14.50 -10.82 -27.80
C ILE A 155 14.10 -9.35 -27.75
N LYS A 156 12.83 -9.05 -28.01
CA LYS A 156 12.28 -7.73 -27.77
C LYS A 156 11.85 -7.64 -26.30
N ALA A 157 12.50 -6.79 -25.51
CA ALA A 157 11.97 -6.49 -24.18
C ALA A 157 10.60 -5.84 -24.31
N ASP A 158 9.67 -6.31 -23.48
CA ASP A 158 8.42 -5.60 -23.27
C ASP A 158 8.65 -4.35 -22.43
N ARG A 159 7.64 -3.48 -22.39
CA ARG A 159 7.76 -2.23 -21.63
C ARG A 159 7.99 -2.55 -20.15
N PRO A 160 8.96 -1.87 -19.49
CA PRO A 160 9.13 -2.05 -18.06
C PRO A 160 7.88 -1.58 -17.32
N MET A 161 7.68 -2.16 -16.16
CA MET A 161 6.65 -1.75 -15.22
C MET A 161 7.12 -0.50 -14.50
N ILE A 162 6.28 0.54 -14.45
CA ILE A 162 6.61 1.80 -13.79
C ILE A 162 5.82 1.88 -12.49
N VAL A 163 6.52 1.94 -11.37
CA VAL A 163 5.92 2.14 -10.04
C VAL A 163 5.94 3.63 -9.72
N LEU A 164 4.75 4.20 -9.47
CA LEU A 164 4.57 5.63 -9.24
C LEU A 164 4.21 5.93 -7.78
N LEU A 165 4.84 6.94 -7.22
CA LEU A 165 4.48 7.52 -5.92
C LEU A 165 4.31 9.04 -6.09
N ASP A 166 3.14 9.57 -5.71
CA ASP A 166 2.77 10.98 -5.89
C ASP A 166 2.90 11.49 -7.34
N GLY A 167 2.62 10.63 -8.33
CA GLY A 167 2.74 10.96 -9.75
C GLY A 167 4.18 10.98 -10.28
N GLU A 168 5.17 10.64 -9.44
CA GLU A 168 6.57 10.53 -9.82
C GLU A 168 7.02 9.08 -9.89
N ARG A 169 7.97 8.78 -10.78
CA ARG A 169 8.57 7.46 -10.90
C ARG A 169 9.44 7.14 -9.69
N LEU A 170 8.96 6.23 -8.85
CA LEU A 170 9.68 5.65 -7.74
C LEU A 170 10.59 4.51 -8.19
N ALA A 171 10.10 3.63 -9.07
CA ALA A 171 10.88 2.53 -9.60
C ALA A 171 10.53 2.16 -11.04
N THR A 172 11.51 1.58 -11.72
CA THR A 172 11.34 0.82 -12.96
C THR A 172 11.55 -0.65 -12.62
N VAL A 173 10.63 -1.52 -13.01
CA VAL A 173 10.70 -2.96 -12.73
C VAL A 173 10.69 -3.75 -14.03
N HIS A 174 11.69 -4.61 -14.19
CA HIS A 174 11.84 -5.52 -15.33
C HIS A 174 11.55 -6.94 -14.89
N GLY A 175 11.03 -7.76 -15.80
CA GLY A 175 10.75 -9.16 -15.54
C GLY A 175 11.10 -10.05 -16.72
N MET A 176 11.71 -11.19 -16.41
CA MET A 176 12.11 -12.23 -17.36
C MET A 176 12.13 -13.58 -16.66
N TYR A 177 12.26 -14.69 -17.39
CA TYR A 177 12.20 -16.02 -16.77
C TYR A 177 13.07 -17.04 -17.49
N ASP A 178 13.43 -18.12 -16.82
CA ASP A 178 14.01 -19.32 -17.43
C ASP A 178 13.15 -20.57 -17.14
N ALA A 179 13.70 -21.77 -17.33
CA ALA A 179 12.95 -23.00 -17.05
C ALA A 179 12.60 -23.19 -15.56
N GLU A 180 13.33 -22.54 -14.64
CA GLU A 180 13.25 -22.80 -13.21
C GLU A 180 12.82 -21.58 -12.39
N ARG A 181 13.05 -20.37 -12.88
CA ARG A 181 13.03 -19.12 -12.11
C ARG A 181 12.33 -18.00 -12.86
N LEU A 182 11.61 -17.19 -12.09
CA LEU A 182 11.20 -15.85 -12.46
C LEU A 182 12.22 -14.85 -11.90
N TYR A 183 12.65 -13.94 -12.75
CA TYR A 183 13.58 -12.87 -12.42
C TYR A 183 12.83 -11.54 -12.37
N LEU A 184 13.04 -10.78 -11.31
CA LEU A 184 12.55 -9.40 -11.16
C LEU A 184 13.72 -8.49 -10.84
N GLY A 185 13.88 -7.43 -11.62
CA GLY A 185 14.91 -6.41 -11.45
C GLY A 185 14.26 -5.05 -11.17
N TYR A 186 14.52 -4.48 -10.00
CA TYR A 186 13.99 -3.19 -9.56
C TYR A 186 15.10 -2.14 -9.63
N GLU A 187 14.89 -1.08 -10.39
CA GLU A 187 15.69 0.14 -10.36
C GLU A 187 14.93 1.19 -9.56
N VAL A 188 15.34 1.45 -8.32
CA VAL A 188 14.58 2.25 -7.35
C VAL A 188 15.25 3.59 -7.06
N ARG A 189 14.42 4.63 -6.90
CA ARG A 189 14.78 6.03 -6.64
C ARG A 189 14.06 6.53 -5.38
N ALA A 190 14.50 6.11 -4.20
CA ALA A 190 13.79 6.39 -2.94
C ALA A 190 14.56 7.36 -2.05
N VAL A 191 13.82 8.16 -1.27
CA VAL A 191 14.41 8.91 -0.16
C VAL A 191 14.90 7.89 0.89
N ASN A 192 16.06 8.14 1.51
CA ASN A 192 16.69 7.27 2.52
C ASN A 192 17.23 5.90 2.01
N GLY A 193 17.10 5.59 0.71
CA GLY A 193 17.67 4.39 0.10
C GLY A 193 17.05 3.08 0.60
N PRO A 194 17.75 1.94 0.48
CA PRO A 194 17.20 0.61 0.78
C PRO A 194 17.23 0.25 2.28
N VAL A 195 17.39 1.24 3.17
CA VAL A 195 17.63 0.98 4.59
C VAL A 195 16.39 0.39 5.26
N ASN A 196 16.58 -0.75 5.92
CA ASN A 196 15.58 -1.33 6.80
C ASN A 196 16.20 -1.64 8.16
N ALA A 197 15.80 -0.91 9.19
CA ALA A 197 16.22 -1.08 10.58
C ALA A 197 15.02 -1.41 11.48
N GLY A 198 13.89 -1.80 10.90
CA GLY A 198 12.66 -2.06 11.65
C GLY A 198 12.77 -3.28 12.55
N SER A 199 12.20 -3.16 13.74
CA SER A 199 12.23 -4.21 14.78
C SER A 199 11.07 -5.19 14.68
N GLU A 200 10.11 -4.97 13.77
CA GLU A 200 8.93 -5.84 13.62
C GLU A 200 9.23 -7.11 12.82
N LEU A 201 10.47 -7.28 12.34
CA LEU A 201 10.91 -8.51 11.68
C LEU A 201 11.05 -9.66 12.69
N PRO A 202 10.71 -10.91 12.31
CA PRO A 202 10.16 -11.32 11.01
C PRO A 202 8.63 -11.22 10.91
N LEU A 203 7.94 -10.74 11.95
CA LEU A 203 6.49 -10.84 12.11
C LEU A 203 5.70 -9.91 11.18
N SER A 204 6.11 -8.63 11.08
CA SER A 204 5.42 -7.62 10.27
C SER A 204 6.41 -6.80 9.43
N PRO A 205 7.11 -7.41 8.46
CA PRO A 205 8.04 -6.68 7.59
C PRO A 205 7.39 -5.52 6.83
N PHE A 206 6.09 -5.59 6.58
CA PHE A 206 5.33 -4.63 5.78
C PHE A 206 5.24 -3.23 6.39
N VAL A 207 5.56 -3.09 7.69
CA VAL A 207 5.60 -1.82 8.40
C VAL A 207 7.04 -1.39 8.75
N SER A 208 8.04 -2.19 8.38
CA SER A 208 9.45 -1.97 8.71
C SER A 208 10.25 -1.50 7.51
N GLY A 209 10.79 -0.28 7.59
CA GLY A 209 11.76 0.28 6.65
C GLY A 209 11.45 0.13 5.15
N ALA A 210 12.51 0.08 4.36
CA ALA A 210 12.43 -0.14 2.91
C ALA A 210 12.38 -1.64 2.59
N TYR A 211 11.62 -1.99 1.56
CA TYR A 211 11.58 -3.33 0.98
C TYR A 211 11.08 -3.26 -0.46
N VAL A 212 11.27 -4.35 -1.19
CA VAL A 212 10.53 -4.62 -2.43
C VAL A 212 9.69 -5.87 -2.23
N ASP A 213 8.57 -5.95 -2.93
CA ASP A 213 7.80 -7.18 -2.98
C ASP A 213 7.14 -7.41 -4.33
N ALA A 214 6.63 -8.63 -4.48
CA ALA A 214 5.75 -9.01 -5.56
C ALA A 214 4.66 -9.95 -5.05
N SER A 215 3.44 -9.75 -5.54
CA SER A 215 2.30 -10.62 -5.27
C SER A 215 1.97 -11.45 -6.51
N PHE A 216 1.60 -12.71 -6.28
CA PHE A 216 1.38 -13.71 -7.32
C PHE A 216 0.08 -14.47 -7.06
N ALA A 217 -0.75 -14.62 -8.08
CA ALA A 217 -1.91 -15.52 -8.09
C ALA A 217 -1.79 -16.52 -9.24
N PRO A 218 -1.36 -17.78 -8.99
CA PRO A 218 -1.25 -18.79 -10.03
C PRO A 218 -2.61 -19.18 -10.65
N ASP A 219 -3.71 -19.12 -9.89
CA ASP A 219 -5.06 -19.21 -10.44
C ASP A 219 -5.64 -17.81 -10.69
N TRP A 220 -5.65 -17.41 -11.97
CA TRP A 220 -6.08 -16.10 -12.43
C TRP A 220 -7.31 -16.10 -13.34
N LYS A 221 -8.18 -17.11 -13.19
CA LYS A 221 -9.41 -17.20 -13.99
C LYS A 221 -10.44 -16.12 -13.66
N GLN A 222 -10.38 -15.56 -12.46
CA GLN A 222 -11.29 -14.54 -11.96
C GLN A 222 -10.50 -13.34 -11.43
N PRO A 223 -9.96 -12.46 -12.30
CA PRO A 223 -9.10 -11.35 -11.87
C PRO A 223 -9.81 -10.38 -10.92
N GLN A 224 -11.14 -10.23 -11.03
CA GLN A 224 -11.95 -9.32 -10.22
C GLN A 224 -12.31 -9.84 -8.82
N ARG A 225 -11.70 -10.94 -8.36
CA ARG A 225 -11.99 -11.49 -7.03
C ARG A 225 -11.34 -10.64 -5.95
N ARG A 226 -12.04 -10.48 -4.83
CA ARG A 226 -11.55 -9.81 -3.61
C ARG A 226 -10.86 -10.79 -2.65
N ASP A 227 -11.36 -12.01 -2.60
CA ASP A 227 -10.81 -13.01 -1.69
C ASP A 227 -9.57 -13.69 -2.30
N PRO A 228 -8.51 -13.91 -1.51
CA PRO A 228 -7.37 -14.71 -1.93
C PRO A 228 -7.79 -16.16 -2.20
N LEU A 229 -7.09 -16.82 -3.11
CA LEU A 229 -7.22 -18.26 -3.37
C LEU A 229 -6.01 -19.01 -2.81
N SER A 230 -6.14 -20.32 -2.66
CA SER A 230 -5.02 -21.16 -2.25
C SER A 230 -3.87 -21.03 -3.25
N GLY A 231 -2.67 -20.71 -2.75
CA GLY A 231 -1.47 -20.52 -3.56
C GLY A 231 -1.17 -19.06 -3.90
N ASP A 232 -2.12 -18.14 -3.66
CA ASP A 232 -1.81 -16.71 -3.72
C ASP A 232 -0.74 -16.38 -2.68
N VAL A 233 0.28 -15.65 -3.12
CA VAL A 233 1.48 -15.39 -2.31
C VAL A 233 2.02 -14.00 -2.54
N ARG A 234 2.41 -13.34 -1.46
CA ARG A 234 3.28 -12.16 -1.51
C ARG A 234 4.68 -12.55 -1.09
N VAL A 235 5.67 -12.18 -1.88
CA VAL A 235 7.10 -12.41 -1.64
C VAL A 235 7.75 -11.07 -1.37
N LEU A 236 8.26 -10.88 -0.15
CA LEU A 236 8.92 -9.65 0.29
C LEU A 236 10.41 -9.90 0.45
N ALA A 237 11.22 -8.94 0.02
CA ALA A 237 12.67 -8.92 0.16
C ALA A 237 13.15 -7.58 0.71
N ALA A 238 14.13 -7.61 1.61
CA ALA A 238 14.70 -6.41 2.23
C ALA A 238 16.18 -6.59 2.56
N GLN A 239 16.92 -5.46 2.59
CA GLN A 239 18.25 -5.37 3.17
C GLN A 239 18.16 -4.81 4.60
N VAL A 240 18.33 -5.67 5.59
CA VAL A 240 18.07 -5.37 6.99
C VAL A 240 19.37 -5.03 7.72
N ARG A 241 19.41 -3.90 8.42
CA ARG A 241 20.53 -3.49 9.26
C ARG A 241 20.68 -4.44 10.45
N GLN A 242 21.90 -4.95 10.64
CA GLN A 242 22.27 -5.78 11.78
C GLN A 242 23.59 -5.29 12.36
N GLY A 243 23.52 -4.57 13.48
CA GLY A 243 24.67 -3.87 14.06
C GLY A 243 25.28 -2.88 13.06
N ASP A 244 26.56 -3.08 12.75
CA ASP A 244 27.32 -2.27 11.79
C ASP A 244 27.21 -2.78 10.34
N GLY A 245 26.49 -3.89 10.10
CA GLY A 245 26.34 -4.52 8.80
C GLY A 245 24.90 -4.54 8.29
N THR A 246 24.71 -5.24 7.15
CA THR A 246 23.38 -5.56 6.60
C THR A 246 23.28 -7.05 6.32
N ALA A 247 22.07 -7.59 6.44
CA ALA A 247 21.72 -8.95 6.11
C ALA A 247 20.54 -8.97 5.13
N LEU A 248 20.53 -9.95 4.25
CA LEU A 248 19.45 -10.16 3.30
C LEU A 248 18.29 -10.88 3.98
N PHE A 249 17.10 -10.30 3.92
CA PHE A 249 15.87 -10.89 4.44
C PHE A 249 14.91 -11.17 3.30
N HIS A 250 14.22 -12.31 3.34
CA HIS A 250 13.05 -12.52 2.51
C HIS A 250 12.05 -13.43 3.21
N ARG A 251 10.77 -13.21 2.93
CA ARG A 251 9.67 -14.07 3.39
C ARG A 251 8.55 -14.09 2.37
N ALA A 252 7.82 -15.19 2.34
CA ALA A 252 6.61 -15.36 1.58
C ALA A 252 5.41 -15.55 2.51
N PHE A 253 4.28 -14.98 2.12
CA PHE A 253 3.08 -14.83 2.91
C PHE A 253 1.90 -15.38 2.13
N TRP A 254 1.31 -16.46 2.65
CA TRP A 254 0.14 -17.08 2.08
C TRP A 254 -1.04 -16.95 3.04
N GLN A 255 -2.09 -16.25 2.63
CA GLN A 255 -3.36 -16.25 3.38
C GLN A 255 -4.03 -17.62 3.34
N LEU A 256 -3.97 -18.28 2.18
CA LEU A 256 -4.47 -19.63 1.96
C LEU A 256 -3.37 -20.49 1.32
N LYS A 257 -3.02 -21.60 1.98
CA LYS A 257 -2.05 -22.58 1.47
C LYS A 257 -2.40 -23.97 1.99
N ALA A 258 -2.70 -24.89 1.08
CA ALA A 258 -2.88 -26.29 1.43
C ALA A 258 -1.59 -26.84 2.09
N GLY A 259 -1.71 -27.39 3.30
CA GLY A 259 -0.56 -27.93 4.03
C GLY A 259 0.41 -26.87 4.57
N GLY A 260 -0.03 -25.61 4.75
CA GLY A 260 0.74 -24.58 5.45
C GLY A 260 1.24 -25.07 6.81
N ARG A 261 2.48 -24.73 7.15
CA ARG A 261 3.19 -25.29 8.32
C ARG A 261 3.41 -24.27 9.42
N ASN A 262 3.47 -22.99 9.05
CA ASN A 262 3.76 -21.87 9.93
C ASN A 262 2.59 -20.86 9.92
N PRO A 263 1.39 -21.25 10.38
CA PRO A 263 0.26 -20.34 10.41
C PRO A 263 0.49 -19.25 11.45
N GLN A 264 0.16 -18.01 11.10
CA GLN A 264 0.26 -16.86 12.00
C GLN A 264 -0.98 -15.99 11.87
N THR A 265 -1.33 -15.28 12.94
CA THR A 265 -2.39 -14.26 12.90
C THR A 265 -1.75 -12.92 13.21
N ILE A 266 -1.88 -11.98 12.28
CA ILE A 266 -1.37 -10.62 12.41
C ILE A 266 -2.55 -9.76 12.84
N THR A 267 -2.38 -9.03 13.95
CA THR A 267 -3.45 -8.30 14.63
C THR A 267 -3.04 -6.85 14.91
N SER A 268 -4.01 -5.95 14.78
CA SER A 268 -4.03 -4.58 15.30
C SER A 268 -5.26 -4.42 16.20
N PRO A 269 -5.42 -3.31 16.95
CA PRO A 269 -6.68 -3.02 17.64
C PRO A 269 -7.90 -2.97 16.70
N ALA A 270 -7.70 -2.65 15.42
CA ALA A 270 -8.77 -2.48 14.44
C ALA A 270 -9.12 -3.77 13.67
N ALA A 271 -8.16 -4.67 13.46
CA ALA A 271 -8.36 -5.84 12.60
C ALA A 271 -7.44 -7.02 12.93
N SER A 272 -7.78 -8.18 12.35
CA SER A 272 -6.91 -9.35 12.30
C SER A 272 -6.93 -9.97 10.92
N VAL A 273 -5.77 -10.45 10.47
CA VAL A 273 -5.63 -11.25 9.26
C VAL A 273 -4.88 -12.53 9.60
N ARG A 274 -5.45 -13.67 9.20
CA ARG A 274 -4.81 -14.97 9.34
C ARG A 274 -4.01 -15.31 8.09
N MET A 275 -2.76 -15.71 8.29
CA MET A 275 -1.91 -16.34 7.30
C MET A 275 -1.89 -17.85 7.53
N ALA A 276 -2.17 -18.62 6.47
CA ALA A 276 -2.04 -20.07 6.50
C ALA A 276 -0.58 -20.51 6.59
N ASP A 277 0.34 -19.71 6.03
CA ASP A 277 1.77 -19.99 6.08
C ASP A 277 2.59 -18.70 5.92
N ILE A 278 3.63 -18.57 6.73
CA ILE A 278 4.69 -17.55 6.57
C ILE A 278 6.02 -18.30 6.63
N ASP A 279 6.77 -18.29 5.52
CA ASP A 279 8.03 -19.04 5.42
C ASP A 279 8.99 -18.37 4.43
N GLU A 280 10.25 -18.79 4.39
CA GLU A 280 11.16 -18.46 3.31
C GLU A 280 10.77 -19.21 2.01
N ILE A 281 11.25 -18.73 0.87
CA ILE A 281 11.14 -19.47 -0.40
C ILE A 281 12.47 -20.20 -0.61
N PRO A 282 12.51 -21.55 -0.50
CA PRO A 282 13.74 -22.30 -0.69
C PRO A 282 14.35 -22.03 -2.08
N GLY A 283 15.60 -21.60 -2.09
CA GLY A 283 16.34 -21.32 -3.32
C GLY A 283 16.06 -19.95 -3.95
N LEU A 284 15.28 -19.08 -3.31
CA LEU A 284 15.22 -17.66 -3.69
C LEU A 284 16.60 -17.04 -3.54
N GLN A 285 17.03 -16.32 -4.58
CA GLN A 285 18.25 -15.52 -4.54
C GLN A 285 17.87 -14.04 -4.61
N GLN A 286 18.65 -13.21 -3.94
CA GLN A 286 18.49 -11.76 -4.02
C GLN A 286 19.85 -11.06 -3.96
N ALA A 287 19.94 -9.91 -4.62
CA ALA A 287 21.09 -9.02 -4.54
C ALA A 287 20.65 -7.56 -4.51
N TRP A 288 21.43 -6.73 -3.82
CA TRP A 288 21.13 -5.31 -3.58
C TRP A 288 22.39 -4.49 -3.88
N ARG A 289 22.25 -3.42 -4.64
CA ARG A 289 23.36 -2.49 -4.93
C ARG A 289 22.89 -1.05 -4.86
N VAL A 290 23.47 -0.27 -3.94
CA VAL A 290 23.33 1.19 -3.95
C VAL A 290 24.21 1.75 -5.07
N THR A 291 23.61 2.46 -6.02
CA THR A 291 24.31 3.02 -7.19
C THR A 291 24.70 4.49 -7.01
N GLY A 292 24.16 5.16 -5.99
CA GLY A 292 24.59 6.49 -5.56
C GLY A 292 23.42 7.39 -5.16
N ALA A 293 23.72 8.58 -4.64
CA ALA A 293 22.72 9.63 -4.47
C ALA A 293 22.43 10.31 -5.82
N GLU A 294 21.20 10.76 -6.03
CA GLU A 294 20.88 11.64 -7.14
C GLU A 294 21.46 13.03 -6.91
N ASN A 295 22.02 13.62 -7.97
CA ASN A 295 22.47 15.01 -7.94
C ASN A 295 21.28 15.91 -7.58
N ASP A 296 21.51 16.86 -6.67
CA ASP A 296 20.54 17.87 -6.25
C ASP A 296 19.21 17.30 -5.66
N SER A 297 19.23 16.06 -5.16
CA SER A 297 18.07 15.40 -4.57
C SER A 297 18.45 14.56 -3.34
N LYS A 298 17.49 14.36 -2.42
CA LYS A 298 17.64 13.45 -1.27
C LYS A 298 17.44 11.97 -1.64
N ARG A 299 17.17 11.68 -2.91
CA ARG A 299 16.94 10.32 -3.41
C ARG A 299 18.25 9.57 -3.56
N VAL A 300 18.20 8.29 -3.19
CA VAL A 300 19.27 7.32 -3.38
C VAL A 300 18.78 6.33 -4.43
N ASN A 301 19.61 6.13 -5.44
CA ASN A 301 19.43 5.10 -6.45
C ASN A 301 19.95 3.78 -5.92
N TYR A 302 19.16 2.72 -6.08
CA TYR A 302 19.60 1.36 -5.81
C TYR A 302 18.91 0.35 -6.73
N VAL A 303 19.56 -0.78 -6.89
CA VAL A 303 19.09 -1.92 -7.68
C VAL A 303 18.79 -3.08 -6.76
N VAL A 304 17.69 -3.77 -7.02
CA VAL A 304 17.35 -5.05 -6.38
C VAL A 304 17.07 -6.09 -7.44
N GLU A 305 17.72 -7.24 -7.35
CA GLU A 305 17.45 -8.38 -8.20
C GLU A 305 16.89 -9.53 -7.36
N LEU A 306 15.83 -10.16 -7.84
CA LEU A 306 15.24 -11.35 -7.26
C LEU A 306 15.20 -12.49 -8.29
N ALA A 307 15.62 -13.68 -7.90
CA ALA A 307 15.40 -14.91 -8.67
C ALA A 307 14.55 -15.89 -7.87
N ILE A 308 13.26 -15.95 -8.21
CA ILE A 308 12.23 -16.67 -7.48
C ILE A 308 11.92 -17.99 -8.20
N PRO A 309 12.08 -19.16 -7.56
CA PRO A 309 11.75 -20.44 -8.20
C PRO A 309 10.27 -20.52 -8.64
N LEU A 310 10.03 -20.77 -9.92
CA LEU A 310 8.68 -20.87 -10.50
C LEU A 310 7.83 -21.93 -9.80
N LYS A 311 8.46 -23.06 -9.43
CA LYS A 311 7.83 -24.14 -8.68
C LYS A 311 7.25 -23.67 -7.34
N ALA A 312 7.90 -22.72 -6.66
CA ALA A 312 7.42 -22.19 -5.39
C ALA A 312 6.21 -21.26 -5.56
N LEU A 313 6.06 -20.65 -6.73
CA LEU A 313 4.94 -19.77 -7.08
C LEU A 313 3.74 -20.53 -7.69
N GLY A 314 3.95 -21.76 -8.16
CA GLY A 314 2.92 -22.51 -8.88
C GLY A 314 2.60 -21.94 -10.27
N ILE A 315 3.51 -21.14 -10.84
CA ILE A 315 3.34 -20.48 -12.14
C ILE A 315 3.94 -21.36 -13.23
N THR A 316 3.22 -21.48 -14.36
CA THR A 316 3.66 -22.23 -15.54
C THR A 316 3.75 -21.30 -16.75
N PRO A 317 4.80 -21.41 -17.59
CA PRO A 317 4.89 -20.60 -18.79
C PRO A 317 3.69 -20.73 -19.74
N GLY A 318 3.37 -19.63 -20.42
CA GLY A 318 2.23 -19.53 -21.34
C GLY A 318 0.86 -19.38 -20.67
N THR A 319 0.76 -19.49 -19.35
CA THR A 319 -0.50 -19.30 -18.61
C THR A 319 -0.50 -17.93 -17.91
N PRO A 320 -1.52 -17.08 -18.12
CA PRO A 320 -1.64 -15.83 -17.38
C PRO A 320 -1.80 -16.07 -15.87
N PHE A 321 -1.17 -15.24 -15.06
CA PHE A 321 -1.27 -15.23 -13.60
C PHE A 321 -1.51 -13.81 -13.09
N GLY A 322 -2.06 -13.68 -11.89
CA GLY A 322 -2.22 -12.37 -11.25
C GLY A 322 -0.89 -11.89 -10.70
N PHE A 323 -0.58 -10.62 -10.93
CA PHE A 323 0.72 -10.07 -10.57
C PHE A 323 0.63 -8.62 -10.13
N ASP A 324 1.37 -8.30 -9.08
CA ASP A 324 1.68 -6.92 -8.71
C ASP A 324 3.10 -6.85 -8.14
N CYS A 325 3.74 -5.70 -8.26
CA CYS A 325 5.03 -5.45 -7.63
C CYS A 325 5.03 -4.11 -6.93
N SER A 326 5.74 -4.04 -5.81
CA SER A 326 5.69 -2.88 -4.92
C SER A 326 7.06 -2.50 -4.40
N VAL A 327 7.18 -1.23 -4.04
CA VAL A 327 8.36 -0.65 -3.41
C VAL A 327 7.92 0.16 -2.20
N ALA A 328 8.50 -0.16 -1.04
CA ALA A 328 8.31 0.58 0.20
C ALA A 328 9.45 1.57 0.44
N VAL A 329 9.08 2.77 0.89
CA VAL A 329 10.00 3.85 1.25
C VAL A 329 10.10 3.93 2.76
N ALA A 330 11.33 3.96 3.27
CA ALA A 330 11.61 4.06 4.69
C ALA A 330 11.61 5.51 5.19
N ASN A 331 11.31 5.68 6.47
CA ASN A 331 11.61 6.92 7.18
C ASN A 331 13.14 7.14 7.33
N PRO A 332 13.59 8.32 7.79
CA PRO A 332 15.03 8.61 7.89
C PRO A 332 15.83 7.66 8.78
N SER A 333 15.23 7.08 9.81
CA SER A 333 15.86 6.07 10.69
C SER A 333 15.89 4.67 10.07
N GLY A 334 15.07 4.41 9.05
CA GLY A 334 14.91 3.10 8.45
C GLY A 334 14.04 2.14 9.26
N ASP A 335 13.54 2.53 10.43
CA ASP A 335 12.82 1.66 11.35
C ASP A 335 11.34 1.50 10.99
N LEU A 336 10.76 2.46 10.27
CA LEU A 336 9.38 2.42 9.82
C LEU A 336 9.29 2.57 8.30
N ARG A 337 8.33 1.86 7.71
CA ARG A 337 7.84 2.18 6.38
C ARG A 337 7.05 3.49 6.48
N GLU A 338 7.32 4.47 5.62
CA GLU A 338 6.45 5.63 5.51
C GLU A 338 5.33 5.36 4.51
N ARG A 339 5.69 4.88 3.32
CA ARG A 339 4.77 4.68 2.19
C ARG A 339 5.13 3.44 1.38
N ALA A 340 4.17 2.94 0.60
CA ALA A 340 4.42 1.94 -0.42
C ALA A 340 3.74 2.35 -1.73
N ALA A 341 4.38 2.05 -2.84
CA ALA A 341 3.81 2.23 -4.17
C ALA A 341 3.74 0.89 -4.88
N HIS A 342 2.69 0.73 -5.69
CA HIS A 342 2.37 -0.50 -6.41
C HIS A 342 2.37 -0.23 -7.91
N TRP A 343 2.60 -1.27 -8.72
CA TRP A 343 2.55 -1.16 -10.17
C TRP A 343 1.11 -1.19 -10.68
N ALA A 344 0.33 -2.19 -10.27
CA ALA A 344 -1.06 -2.35 -10.69
C ALA A 344 -2.06 -1.84 -9.64
N GLY A 345 -1.72 -1.98 -8.36
CA GLY A 345 -2.56 -1.56 -7.25
C GLY A 345 -2.53 -0.06 -6.98
N LEU A 346 -3.40 0.38 -6.06
CA LEU A 346 -3.40 1.75 -5.54
C LEU A 346 -2.21 1.92 -4.58
N SER A 347 -1.38 2.96 -4.79
CA SER A 347 -0.29 3.32 -3.89
C SER A 347 -0.79 3.64 -2.48
N GLU A 348 -0.16 3.05 -1.46
CA GLU A 348 -0.48 3.30 -0.06
C GLU A 348 0.17 4.62 0.39
N ALA A 349 -0.66 5.64 0.61
CA ALA A 349 -0.20 6.97 1.02
C ALA A 349 0.46 6.98 2.42
N GLN A 350 0.16 6.02 3.30
CA GLN A 350 0.75 5.85 4.64
C GLN A 350 0.71 4.39 5.11
N VAL A 351 1.30 4.09 6.28
CA VAL A 351 1.09 2.81 7.00
C VAL A 351 -0.36 2.71 7.44
N VAL A 352 -1.10 1.77 6.84
CA VAL A 352 -2.55 1.62 7.05
C VAL A 352 -2.87 0.88 8.36
N ASP A 353 -2.10 -0.18 8.65
CA ASP A 353 -1.96 -0.95 9.90
C ASP A 353 -1.30 -2.31 9.57
N ARG A 354 -0.91 -3.13 10.56
CA ARG A 354 -0.25 -4.43 10.28
C ARG A 354 -1.15 -5.40 9.47
N PRO A 355 -2.43 -5.63 9.86
CA PRO A 355 -3.32 -6.53 9.13
C PRO A 355 -3.68 -6.06 7.72
N GLY A 356 -3.95 -4.76 7.53
CA GLY A 356 -4.20 -4.18 6.21
C GLY A 356 -2.97 -4.29 5.32
N SER A 357 -1.80 -3.92 5.84
CA SER A 357 -0.55 -3.94 5.08
C SER A 357 -0.12 -5.34 4.63
N VAL A 358 -0.55 -6.42 5.31
CA VAL A 358 -0.18 -7.80 4.93
C VAL A 358 -1.22 -8.48 4.04
N ARG A 359 -2.45 -7.96 3.98
CA ARG A 359 -3.56 -8.59 3.27
C ARG A 359 -3.23 -8.69 1.77
N LEU A 360 -3.54 -9.84 1.17
CA LEU A 360 -3.53 -10.00 -0.28
C LEU A 360 -4.82 -9.40 -0.82
N LEU A 361 -4.70 -8.53 -1.81
CA LEU A 361 -5.83 -7.82 -2.45
C LEU A 361 -5.82 -8.10 -3.96
N PRO A 362 -6.21 -9.31 -4.40
CA PRO A 362 -6.20 -9.71 -5.81
C PRO A 362 -7.01 -8.78 -6.73
N GLU A 363 -8.01 -8.10 -6.19
CA GLU A 363 -8.79 -7.10 -6.92
C GLU A 363 -7.95 -5.92 -7.44
N ASN A 364 -6.77 -5.69 -6.85
CA ASN A 364 -5.86 -4.62 -7.19
C ASN A 364 -4.71 -5.08 -8.11
N TRP A 365 -4.58 -6.37 -8.39
CA TRP A 365 -3.43 -6.89 -9.15
C TRP A 365 -3.65 -6.80 -10.66
N GLY A 366 -2.54 -6.65 -11.37
CA GLY A 366 -2.46 -6.73 -12.82
C GLY A 366 -2.46 -8.18 -13.30
N THR A 367 -2.16 -8.35 -14.58
CA THR A 367 -1.93 -9.68 -15.17
C THR A 367 -0.49 -9.78 -15.63
N ALA A 368 0.14 -10.94 -15.43
CA ALA A 368 1.42 -11.25 -16.05
C ALA A 368 1.34 -12.57 -16.83
N ILE A 369 2.22 -12.72 -17.81
CA ILE A 369 2.39 -13.96 -18.58
C ILE A 369 3.87 -14.18 -18.87
N LEU A 370 4.33 -15.43 -18.70
CA LEU A 370 5.65 -15.84 -19.16
C LEU A 370 5.52 -16.25 -20.63
N VAL A 371 6.10 -15.47 -21.54
CA VAL A 371 5.98 -15.62 -22.99
C VAL A 371 6.99 -16.68 -23.48
N PRO A 372 6.51 -17.84 -24.00
CA PRO A 372 7.34 -18.99 -24.40
C PRO A 372 8.50 -18.71 -25.35
#